data_AF-G0VAK5-F1
#
_entry.id   AF-G0VAK5-F1
#
_cell.length_a   1.000
_cell.length_b   1.000
_cell.length_c   1.000
_cell.angle_alpha   90.00
_cell.angle_beta   90.00
_cell.angle_gamma   90.00
#
_symmetry.space_group_name_H-M   'P 1'
#
loop_
_entity.id
_entity.type
_entity.pdbx_description
1 polymer ?
#
loop_
_entity_poly.entity_id
_entity_poly.type
_entity_poly.pdbx_seq_one_letter_code
_entity_poly.pdbx_strand_id
1 'polypeptide(L)'
;MPRDNYNFKFSQCFGDKADIIVTEADIITAVEFDHTGDYLATGDKGGRVVLFERNKANKHCEYKFLTEFQSHDAEFDYLKSLEIEEKINQIKWLRPTQRSHFLLSTNDKTIKLWKVYEKNIKLVSENNLDTTTTSTKNLPSLSLQNLKLPQLSQHDKIIAAAPKRIYSNAHTYHINSISTNSDQETFISADDLRINLWNLDIPDQSFNIVDIKPTNMEELTEVITSAVFHPQDCNLFMYSSSKGTIKLCDMRQNALCDYKTKTFEEYMDPISHNFFTEITSSISDVKFSPNGRYIASRDYLTVKIWDINMDNKPIKTINVHDQLKERLSDTYENDAIFDKFEVNFSGDSTSIMTGSYNNNFMIYPNVINTDANDTTGIVKTFSQDSKNDLFNNYNDGNFKSASPNNNTNNNNNNNSKRKSNSKGTNTTDKNNNNNEIVLQADKTVFKNKRSSSLSSRSTKGKDWSNGVDFKKSILHFSWHRRENSIAVAAINNLFIFSAL
;
A
#
# COMPACT_ATOMS: atom_id res chain seq x y z
N MET A 1 -4.73 17.77 -11.31
CA MET A 1 -4.53 17.01 -12.56
C MET A 1 -5.75 16.13 -12.80
N PRO A 2 -6.20 15.93 -14.04
CA PRO A 2 -7.31 15.00 -14.31
C PRO A 2 -6.91 13.60 -13.83
N ARG A 3 -7.75 13.00 -12.96
CA ARG A 3 -7.51 11.68 -12.35
C ARG A 3 -7.47 10.54 -13.36
N ASP A 4 -7.97 10.79 -14.57
CA ASP A 4 -8.03 9.83 -15.68
C ASP A 4 -6.74 9.71 -16.49
N ASN A 5 -5.69 10.46 -16.13
CA ASN A 5 -4.40 10.34 -16.77
C ASN A 5 -3.56 9.27 -16.06
N TYR A 6 -3.39 8.14 -16.72
CA TYR A 6 -2.59 7.00 -16.26
C TYR A 6 -1.20 6.95 -16.91
N ASN A 7 -0.68 8.07 -17.41
CA ASN A 7 0.67 8.16 -17.97
C ASN A 7 1.73 8.29 -16.87
N PHE A 8 1.92 7.21 -16.12
CA PHE A 8 2.93 7.11 -15.07
C PHE A 8 4.33 7.26 -15.65
N LYS A 9 5.08 8.21 -15.10
CA LYS A 9 6.49 8.43 -15.41
C LYS A 9 7.31 8.35 -14.15
N PHE A 10 8.54 7.90 -14.33
CA PHE A 10 9.53 7.93 -13.26
C PHE A 10 9.80 9.37 -12.81
N SER A 11 9.71 9.59 -11.51
CA SER A 11 9.96 10.88 -10.88
C SER A 11 11.30 10.87 -10.15
N GLN A 12 11.44 9.99 -9.16
CA GLN A 12 12.55 9.99 -8.20
C GLN A 12 12.96 8.56 -7.81
N CYS A 13 14.21 8.40 -7.39
CA CYS A 13 14.70 7.18 -6.75
C CYS A 13 15.55 7.56 -5.53
N PHE A 14 15.37 6.84 -4.44
CA PHE A 14 16.27 6.82 -3.28
C PHE A 14 16.95 5.46 -3.19
N GLY A 15 18.16 5.43 -2.62
CA GLY A 15 19.01 4.24 -2.57
C GLY A 15 20.28 4.37 -3.40
N ASP A 16 21.03 3.28 -3.48
CA ASP A 16 22.38 3.29 -4.03
C ASP A 16 22.40 3.42 -5.56
N LYS A 17 23.14 4.44 -6.01
CA LYS A 17 23.30 4.77 -7.43
C LYS A 17 24.30 3.86 -8.16
N ALA A 18 25.03 3.00 -7.45
CA ALA A 18 26.12 2.17 -7.99
C ALA A 18 25.85 0.68 -7.80
N ASP A 19 26.65 -0.17 -8.46
CA ASP A 19 26.67 -1.63 -8.29
C ASP A 19 27.42 -1.99 -7.00
N ILE A 20 26.93 -1.43 -5.89
CA ILE A 20 27.37 -1.80 -4.55
C ILE A 20 26.69 -3.13 -4.22
N ILE A 21 27.42 -4.01 -3.54
CA ILE A 21 26.86 -5.24 -2.99
C ILE A 21 25.81 -4.81 -1.98
N VAL A 22 24.54 -4.98 -2.34
CA VAL A 22 23.42 -4.65 -1.45
C VAL A 22 23.50 -5.56 -0.24
N THR A 23 23.56 -4.96 0.95
CA THR A 23 23.49 -5.74 2.19
C THR A 23 22.04 -6.16 2.43
N GLU A 24 21.83 -7.34 3.01
CA GLU A 24 20.47 -7.80 3.28
C GLU A 24 19.71 -6.88 4.24
N ALA A 25 20.41 -6.22 5.16
CA ALA A 25 19.83 -5.27 6.11
C ALA A 25 19.23 -4.03 5.43
N ASP A 26 19.74 -3.63 4.27
CA ASP A 26 19.25 -2.47 3.52
C ASP A 26 18.04 -2.79 2.61
N ILE A 27 17.59 -4.05 2.55
CA ILE A 27 16.43 -4.44 1.74
C ILE A 27 15.17 -3.83 2.36
N ILE A 28 14.42 -3.07 1.57
CA ILE A 28 13.16 -2.44 1.99
C ILE A 28 12.07 -3.49 2.04
N THR A 29 11.42 -3.62 3.20
CA THR A 29 10.40 -4.64 3.51
C THR A 29 9.03 -4.06 3.83
N ALA A 30 8.91 -2.73 3.93
CA ALA A 30 7.63 -2.05 4.11
C ALA A 30 7.66 -0.67 3.47
N VAL A 31 6.56 -0.26 2.82
CA VAL A 31 6.41 1.07 2.22
C VAL A 31 4.98 1.55 2.48
N GLU A 32 4.79 2.70 3.13
CA GLU A 32 3.44 3.21 3.44
C GLU A 32 3.40 4.74 3.35
N PHE A 33 2.41 5.27 2.62
CA PHE A 33 2.10 6.70 2.60
C PHE A 33 1.21 7.06 3.80
N ASP A 34 1.39 8.26 4.34
CA ASP A 34 0.40 8.83 5.24
C ASP A 34 -0.94 9.09 4.51
N HIS A 35 -2.03 9.18 5.27
CA HIS A 35 -3.37 9.56 4.84
C HIS A 35 -3.41 10.83 3.98
N THR A 36 -2.53 11.80 4.28
CA THR A 36 -2.44 13.03 3.49
C THR A 36 -1.65 12.85 2.20
N GLY A 37 -0.69 11.92 2.22
CA GLY A 37 0.33 11.76 1.20
C GLY A 37 1.46 12.80 1.26
N ASP A 38 1.52 13.64 2.30
CA ASP A 38 2.66 14.56 2.50
C ASP A 38 3.89 13.83 3.07
N TYR A 39 3.69 12.66 3.69
CA TYR A 39 4.75 11.85 4.29
C TYR A 39 4.75 10.42 3.75
N LEU A 40 5.93 9.85 3.63
CA LEU A 40 6.17 8.48 3.19
C LEU A 40 7.14 7.82 4.17
N ALA A 41 6.83 6.61 4.62
CA ALA A 41 7.70 5.79 5.45
C ALA A 41 8.16 4.56 4.69
N THR A 42 9.41 4.18 4.92
CA THR A 42 9.94 2.87 4.53
C THR A 42 10.56 2.17 5.73
N GLY A 43 10.37 0.86 5.81
CA GLY A 43 11.06 -0.02 6.77
C GLY A 43 11.96 -0.99 6.02
N ASP A 44 13.06 -1.40 6.65
CA ASP A 44 13.99 -2.36 6.08
C ASP A 44 14.15 -3.64 6.92
N LYS A 45 14.91 -4.59 6.36
CA LYS A 45 15.24 -5.85 7.04
C LYS A 45 16.14 -5.65 8.25
N GLY A 46 16.93 -4.58 8.29
CA GLY A 46 17.77 -4.18 9.42
C GLY A 46 17.05 -3.41 10.53
N GLY A 47 15.72 -3.32 10.51
CA GLY A 47 14.92 -2.73 11.58
C GLY A 47 14.89 -1.21 11.63
N ARG A 48 15.40 -0.52 10.62
CA ARG A 48 15.36 0.95 10.51
C ARG A 48 14.05 1.40 9.87
N VAL A 49 13.60 2.58 10.28
CA VAL A 49 12.50 3.30 9.63
C VAL A 49 13.03 4.62 9.09
N VAL A 50 12.84 4.83 7.79
CA VAL A 50 13.24 6.06 7.08
C VAL A 50 11.99 6.81 6.66
N LEU A 51 11.95 8.10 6.99
CA LEU A 51 10.83 8.98 6.68
C LEU A 51 11.22 10.00 5.62
N PHE A 52 10.27 10.27 4.74
CA PHE A 52 10.38 11.26 3.69
C PHE A 52 9.21 12.24 3.77
N GLU A 53 9.49 13.51 3.46
CA GLU A 53 8.49 14.59 3.42
C GLU A 53 8.38 15.11 1.99
N ARG A 54 7.16 15.37 1.55
CA ARG A 54 6.86 15.93 0.24
C ARG A 54 7.37 17.36 0.13
N ASN A 55 8.03 17.68 -0.98
CA ASN A 55 8.43 19.04 -1.29
C ASN A 55 7.24 19.84 -1.85
N LYS A 56 6.63 20.70 -1.04
CA LYS A 56 5.47 21.52 -1.42
C LYS A 56 5.79 22.59 -2.48
N ALA A 57 7.06 22.90 -2.72
CA ALA A 57 7.45 23.91 -3.71
C ALA A 57 7.34 23.40 -5.16
N ASN A 58 7.45 22.08 -5.37
CA ASN A 58 7.39 21.49 -6.69
C ASN A 58 5.96 21.04 -7.01
N LYS A 59 5.50 21.35 -8.23
CA LYS A 59 4.20 20.84 -8.73
C LYS A 59 4.19 19.33 -8.90
N HIS A 60 5.36 18.69 -8.91
CA HIS A 60 5.54 17.25 -9.01
C HIS A 60 5.62 16.63 -7.62
N CYS A 61 5.10 15.40 -7.48
CA CYS A 61 5.12 14.64 -6.24
C CYS A 61 6.55 14.12 -5.94
N GLU A 62 7.41 15.03 -5.49
CA GLU A 62 8.80 14.76 -5.10
C GLU A 62 8.93 14.78 -3.59
N TYR A 63 9.79 13.90 -3.08
CA TYR A 63 10.02 13.73 -1.65
C TYR A 63 11.47 14.09 -1.31
N LYS A 64 11.69 14.52 -0.08
CA LYS A 64 13.02 14.73 0.52
C LYS A 64 13.15 13.85 1.75
N PHE A 65 14.38 13.43 2.03
CA PHE A 65 14.69 12.77 3.29
C PHE A 65 14.32 13.67 4.47
N LEU A 66 13.63 13.10 5.46
CA LEU A 66 13.18 13.80 6.66
C LEU A 66 14.01 13.40 7.87
N THR A 67 14.01 12.11 8.20
CA THR A 67 14.72 11.54 9.34
C THR A 67 14.78 10.01 9.20
N GLU A 68 15.71 9.40 9.92
CA GLU A 68 15.83 7.95 10.07
C GLU A 68 16.02 7.61 11.56
N PHE A 69 15.54 6.44 11.96
CA PHE A 69 15.75 5.92 13.31
C PHE A 69 15.70 4.40 13.33
N GLN A 70 16.41 3.80 14.27
CA GLN A 70 16.33 2.36 14.56
C GLN A 70 15.00 2.08 15.27
N SER A 71 14.16 1.25 14.66
CA SER A 71 12.86 0.88 15.24
C SER A 71 12.94 -0.40 16.05
N HIS A 72 13.55 -1.45 15.51
CA HIS A 72 13.69 -2.75 16.16
C HIS A 72 15.14 -3.19 16.12
N ASP A 73 15.59 -3.88 17.15
CA ASP A 73 16.91 -4.50 17.23
C ASP A 73 16.71 -6.01 17.29
N ALA A 74 17.68 -6.80 16.83
CA ALA A 74 17.61 -8.25 16.95
C ALA A 74 17.51 -8.66 18.43
N GLU A 75 16.52 -9.49 18.73
CA GLU A 75 16.27 -10.00 20.07
C GLU A 75 16.36 -11.53 20.05
N PHE A 76 16.68 -12.14 21.20
CA PHE A 76 16.72 -13.60 21.33
C PHE A 76 15.94 -14.04 22.56
N ASP A 77 14.90 -14.85 22.35
CA ASP A 77 14.17 -15.51 23.43
C ASP A 77 14.93 -16.78 23.84
N TYR A 78 15.72 -16.68 24.91
CA TYR A 78 16.51 -17.80 25.45
C TYR A 78 15.66 -18.96 25.93
N LEU A 79 14.42 -18.71 26.38
CA LEU A 79 13.55 -19.77 26.91
C LEU A 79 12.96 -20.61 25.78
N LYS A 80 12.61 -19.95 24.68
CA LYS A 80 12.08 -20.64 23.48
C LYS A 80 13.16 -20.99 22.46
N SER A 81 14.40 -20.55 22.68
CA SER A 81 15.50 -20.64 21.70
C SER A 81 15.07 -20.08 20.34
N LEU A 82 14.40 -18.92 20.37
CA LEU A 82 13.83 -18.28 19.19
C LEU A 82 14.55 -16.94 18.95
N GLU A 83 15.17 -16.80 17.79
CA GLU A 83 15.67 -15.53 17.30
C GLU A 83 14.49 -14.69 16.79
N ILE A 84 14.46 -13.43 17.20
CA ILE A 84 13.48 -12.45 16.78
C ILE A 84 14.20 -11.46 15.89
N GLU A 85 13.92 -11.54 14.59
CA GLU A 85 14.48 -10.62 13.61
C GLU A 85 14.06 -9.17 13.88
N GLU A 86 14.97 -8.25 13.57
CA GLU A 86 14.73 -6.80 13.58
C GLU A 86 13.91 -6.32 12.37
N LYS A 87 13.72 -7.16 11.36
CA LYS A 87 13.00 -6.87 10.12
C LYS A 87 11.66 -6.19 10.39
N ILE A 88 11.43 -5.07 9.69
CA ILE A 88 10.14 -4.40 9.71
C ILE A 88 9.16 -5.11 8.78
N ASN A 89 8.11 -5.72 9.34
CA ASN A 89 7.09 -6.41 8.56
C ASN A 89 6.05 -5.43 7.98
N GLN A 90 5.57 -4.49 8.78
CA GLN A 90 4.59 -3.49 8.35
C GLN A 90 4.76 -2.16 9.09
N ILE A 91 4.35 -1.08 8.41
CA ILE A 91 4.25 0.27 8.96
C ILE A 91 2.83 0.78 8.71
N LYS A 92 2.19 1.34 9.73
CA LYS A 92 0.89 2.00 9.61
C LYS A 92 0.88 3.36 10.26
N TRP A 93 0.57 4.38 9.47
CA TRP A 93 0.40 5.74 9.98
C TRP A 93 -0.87 5.84 10.81
N LEU A 94 -0.80 6.63 11.87
CA LEU A 94 -1.98 7.13 12.59
C LEU A 94 -2.31 8.53 12.08
N ARG A 95 -3.56 8.95 12.28
CA ARG A 95 -3.94 10.31 11.89
C ARG A 95 -3.14 11.32 12.72
N PRO A 96 -2.57 12.36 12.09
CA PRO A 96 -1.74 13.31 12.80
C PRO A 96 -2.56 14.06 13.85
N THR A 97 -2.03 14.13 15.08
CA THR A 97 -2.57 14.97 16.15
C THR A 97 -1.62 16.15 16.35
N GLN A 98 -2.15 17.36 16.13
CA GLN A 98 -1.39 18.61 16.21
C GLN A 98 -0.21 18.67 15.22
N ARG A 99 1.03 18.84 15.73
CA ARG A 99 2.28 18.94 14.95
C ARG A 99 3.13 17.68 15.04
N SER A 100 2.64 16.64 15.70
CA SER A 100 3.38 15.38 15.84
C SER A 100 2.76 14.33 14.93
N HIS A 101 3.63 13.56 14.29
CA HIS A 101 3.24 12.42 13.50
C HIS A 101 3.39 11.15 14.33
N PHE A 102 2.48 10.21 14.11
CA PHE A 102 2.47 8.95 14.82
C PHE A 102 2.40 7.81 13.81
N LEU A 103 3.20 6.78 14.03
CA LEU A 103 3.21 5.57 13.21
C LEU A 103 3.41 4.35 14.09
N LEU A 104 2.79 3.25 13.71
CA LEU A 104 3.04 1.91 14.22
C LEU A 104 4.05 1.24 13.30
N SER A 105 5.05 0.59 13.88
CA SER A 105 5.93 -0.36 13.19
C SER A 105 5.88 -1.69 13.91
N THR A 106 6.01 -2.80 13.18
CA THR A 106 6.01 -4.15 13.76
C THR A 106 7.12 -4.99 13.17
N ASN A 107 7.72 -5.84 14.00
CA ASN A 107 8.44 -7.03 13.57
C ASN A 107 7.58 -8.28 13.85
N ASP A 108 8.19 -9.46 13.95
CA ASP A 108 7.50 -10.72 14.16
C ASP A 108 6.80 -10.87 15.53
N LYS A 109 7.20 -10.10 16.55
CA LYS A 109 6.73 -10.30 17.94
C LYS A 109 6.31 -9.03 18.67
N THR A 110 6.79 -7.88 18.23
CA THR A 110 6.61 -6.60 18.92
C THR A 110 6.11 -5.53 17.96
N ILE A 111 5.24 -4.68 18.49
CA ILE A 111 4.70 -3.52 17.77
C ILE A 111 5.12 -2.29 18.57
N LYS A 112 5.63 -1.26 17.91
CA LYS A 112 6.06 -0.01 18.55
C LYS A 112 5.29 1.16 17.98
N LEU A 113 4.75 2.00 18.87
CA LEU A 113 4.15 3.28 18.53
C LEU A 113 5.22 4.37 18.62
N TRP A 114 5.56 4.94 17.47
CA TRP A 114 6.53 6.02 17.35
C TRP A 114 5.86 7.38 17.31
N LYS A 115 6.45 8.35 18.00
CA LYS A 115 6.12 9.77 17.91
C LYS A 115 7.26 10.50 17.23
N VAL A 116 6.97 11.12 16.09
CA VAL A 116 7.90 11.95 15.32
C VAL A 116 7.49 13.40 15.47
N TYR A 117 8.41 14.24 15.92
CA TYR A 117 8.10 15.65 16.23
C TYR A 117 9.31 16.56 16.03
N GLU A 118 9.03 17.82 15.73
CA GLU A 118 10.04 18.87 15.75
C GLU A 118 10.43 19.21 17.20
N LYS A 119 11.69 19.00 17.53
CA LYS A 119 12.28 19.37 18.81
C LYS A 119 13.12 20.63 18.60
N ASN A 120 12.70 21.73 19.24
CA ASN A 120 13.54 22.94 19.34
C ASN A 120 14.65 22.65 20.35
N ILE A 121 15.91 22.70 19.90
CA ILE A 121 17.03 22.60 20.82
C ILE A 121 17.06 23.90 21.63
N LYS A 122 17.07 23.76 22.96
CA LYS A 122 17.23 24.87 23.89
C LYS A 122 18.51 24.64 24.67
N LEU A 123 19.48 25.53 24.52
CA LEU A 123 20.71 25.50 25.31
C LEU A 123 20.58 26.48 26.46
N VAL A 124 21.20 26.16 27.58
CA VAL A 124 21.28 27.08 28.72
C VAL A 124 22.25 28.18 28.32
N SER A 125 21.74 29.41 28.23
CA SER A 125 22.52 30.60 27.87
C SER A 125 23.09 31.32 29.08
N GLU A 126 22.42 31.21 30.23
CA GLU A 126 22.88 31.75 31.50
C GLU A 126 22.71 30.69 32.59
N ASN A 127 23.80 30.32 33.26
CA ASN A 127 23.77 29.56 34.49
C ASN A 127 24.52 30.29 35.61
N ASN A 128 24.15 30.05 36.86
CA ASN A 128 24.82 30.60 38.04
C ASN A 128 26.26 30.06 38.23
N LEU A 129 26.72 29.19 37.34
CA LEU A 129 28.00 28.49 37.36
C LEU A 129 28.91 28.80 36.17
N ASP A 130 28.48 29.65 35.22
CA ASP A 130 29.28 29.96 34.02
C ASP A 130 30.48 30.87 34.36
N THR A 131 31.56 30.25 34.83
CA THR A 131 32.87 30.85 35.04
C THR A 131 33.67 30.85 33.73
N THR A 132 33.38 31.78 32.82
CA THR A 132 34.22 32.04 31.63
C THR A 132 35.36 33.04 31.88
N THR A 133 35.74 33.26 33.14
CA THR A 133 36.96 34.00 33.49
C THR A 133 37.95 33.10 34.18
N THR A 134 38.90 32.56 33.41
CA THR A 134 40.18 32.08 33.90
C THR A 134 40.91 33.22 34.63
N SER A 135 40.76 33.30 35.95
CA SER A 135 41.84 33.67 36.88
C SER A 135 41.35 33.75 38.32
N THR A 136 42.03 32.98 39.17
CA THR A 136 42.08 33.05 40.64
C THR A 136 40.95 32.39 41.44
N LYS A 137 41.40 31.71 42.51
CA LYS A 137 40.69 30.86 43.46
C LYS A 137 39.66 31.62 44.31
N ASN A 138 38.53 32.02 43.74
CA ASN A 138 37.37 32.43 44.52
C ASN A 138 36.16 31.64 44.04
N LEU A 139 35.65 30.74 44.89
CA LEU A 139 34.33 30.15 44.69
C LEU A 139 33.32 31.32 44.61
N PRO A 140 32.36 31.31 43.67
CA PRO A 140 31.35 32.34 43.62
C PRO A 140 30.56 32.29 44.93
N SER A 141 30.57 33.40 45.68
CA SER A 141 29.68 33.60 46.82
C SER A 141 28.25 33.73 46.28
N LEU A 142 27.57 32.59 46.16
CA LEU A 142 26.17 32.51 45.77
C LEU A 142 25.33 33.03 46.94
N SER A 143 25.04 34.33 46.95
CA SER A 143 24.07 34.91 47.88
C SER A 143 22.65 34.64 47.39
N LEU A 144 21.71 34.45 48.31
CA LEU A 144 20.31 34.12 48.02
C LEU A 144 19.60 35.18 47.15
N GLN A 145 20.14 36.41 47.12
CA GLN A 145 19.64 37.54 46.34
C GLN A 145 20.13 37.56 44.87
N ASN A 146 21.17 36.78 44.54
CA ASN A 146 21.83 36.80 43.23
C ASN A 146 21.55 35.54 42.38
N LEU A 147 20.72 34.62 42.87
CA LEU A 147 20.36 33.42 42.12
C LEU A 147 19.40 33.77 40.98
N LYS A 148 19.79 33.44 39.75
CA LYS A 148 18.93 33.54 38.57
C LYS A 148 18.43 32.16 38.16
N LEU A 149 17.22 32.11 37.60
CA LEU A 149 16.76 30.92 36.89
C LEU A 149 17.53 30.79 35.56
N PRO A 150 17.89 29.56 35.15
CA PRO A 150 18.62 29.37 33.92
C PRO A 150 17.80 29.85 32.72
N GLN A 151 18.37 30.75 31.92
CA GLN A 151 17.76 31.22 30.69
C GLN A 151 18.07 30.26 29.56
N LEU A 152 17.06 29.96 28.73
CA LEU A 152 17.18 29.08 27.58
C LEU A 152 17.22 29.91 26.30
N SER A 153 18.29 29.80 25.51
CA SER A 153 18.33 30.31 24.14
C SER A 153 17.78 29.26 23.17
N GLN A 154 16.93 29.69 22.24
CA GLN A 154 16.43 28.82 21.17
C GLN A 154 17.50 28.67 20.09
N HIS A 155 17.86 27.42 19.79
CA HIS A 155 18.75 27.02 18.70
C HIS A 155 17.97 26.32 17.57
N ASP A 156 18.69 25.66 16.67
CA ASP A 156 18.14 24.95 15.52
C ASP A 156 17.08 23.91 15.88
N LYS A 157 16.18 23.69 14.91
CA LYS A 157 15.13 22.68 14.99
C LYS A 157 15.63 21.36 14.44
N ILE A 158 15.50 20.30 15.22
CA ILE A 158 15.76 18.93 14.76
C ILE A 158 14.46 18.12 14.76
N ILE A 159 14.38 17.12 13.90
CA ILE A 159 13.29 16.15 13.92
C ILE A 159 13.76 14.98 14.77
N ALA A 160 12.98 14.67 15.81
CA ALA A 160 13.26 13.57 16.71
C ALA A 160 12.14 12.52 16.59
N ALA A 161 12.53 11.25 16.60
CA ALA A 161 11.62 10.11 16.75
C ALA A 161 11.84 9.48 18.13
N ALA A 162 10.75 9.23 18.85
CA ALA A 162 10.79 8.56 20.15
C ALA A 162 9.72 7.46 20.22
N PRO A 163 10.04 6.29 20.80
CA PRO A 163 9.04 5.25 21.03
C PRO A 163 8.13 5.73 22.16
N LYS A 164 6.84 5.94 21.86
CA LYS A 164 5.83 6.32 22.86
C LYS A 164 5.36 5.09 23.63
N ARG A 165 5.14 3.96 22.94
CA ARG A 165 4.63 2.71 23.51
C ARG A 165 5.20 1.51 22.78
N ILE A 166 5.28 0.39 23.49
CA ILE A 166 5.73 -0.90 22.98
C ILE A 166 4.67 -1.93 23.39
N TYR A 167 4.06 -2.58 22.40
CA TYR A 167 3.10 -3.67 22.58
C TYR A 167 3.82 -4.98 22.32
N SER A 168 3.98 -5.81 23.34
CA SER A 168 4.77 -7.04 23.27
C SER A 168 4.04 -8.20 23.95
N ASN A 169 4.56 -9.42 23.78
CA ASN A 169 4.13 -10.63 24.50
C ASN A 169 2.68 -11.10 24.29
N ALA A 170 1.94 -10.55 23.31
CA ALA A 170 0.59 -11.01 22.98
C ALA A 170 0.53 -12.08 21.87
N HIS A 171 1.57 -12.16 21.04
CA HIS A 171 1.61 -13.07 19.90
C HIS A 171 2.52 -14.27 20.17
N THR A 172 1.98 -15.46 19.91
CA THR A 172 2.75 -16.70 19.99
C THR A 172 3.45 -16.97 18.65
N TYR A 173 2.79 -16.66 17.54
CA TYR A 173 3.28 -16.87 16.17
C TYR A 173 3.79 -15.56 15.55
N HIS A 174 4.17 -15.54 14.27
CA HIS A 174 4.73 -14.36 13.63
C HIS A 174 3.63 -13.36 13.29
N ILE A 175 3.81 -12.10 13.67
CA ILE A 175 2.87 -11.03 13.29
C ILE A 175 2.98 -10.79 11.79
N ASN A 176 1.88 -11.10 11.08
CA ASN A 176 1.80 -10.91 9.62
C ASN A 176 1.16 -9.55 9.26
N SER A 177 0.32 -8.99 10.12
CA SER A 177 -0.38 -7.75 9.80
C SER A 177 -0.76 -6.91 11.03
N ILE A 178 -0.79 -5.59 10.81
CA ILE A 178 -1.33 -4.59 11.73
C ILE A 178 -2.29 -3.67 10.98
N SER A 179 -3.38 -3.28 11.63
CA SER A 179 -4.37 -2.38 11.04
C SER A 179 -4.96 -1.43 12.07
N THR A 180 -4.99 -0.14 11.75
CA THR A 180 -5.55 0.91 12.61
C THR A 180 -7.05 1.01 12.41
N ASN A 181 -7.80 1.17 13.50
CA ASN A 181 -9.24 1.33 13.43
C ASN A 181 -9.61 2.77 13.04
N SER A 182 -10.78 2.96 12.44
CA SER A 182 -11.34 4.25 12.08
C SER A 182 -11.73 5.10 13.30
N ASP A 183 -11.86 4.48 14.49
CA ASP A 183 -12.10 5.14 15.78
C ASP A 183 -10.90 5.98 16.28
N GLN A 184 -9.70 5.75 15.74
CA GLN A 184 -8.42 6.36 16.14
C GLN A 184 -8.00 6.09 17.60
N GLU A 185 -8.60 5.10 18.24
CA GLU A 185 -8.27 4.66 19.59
C GLU A 185 -7.72 3.23 19.60
N THR A 186 -8.24 2.38 18.71
CA THR A 186 -7.89 0.96 18.67
C THR A 186 -7.13 0.57 17.41
N PHE A 187 -6.45 -0.56 17.47
CA PHE A 187 -5.84 -1.21 16.31
C PHE A 187 -5.83 -2.73 16.53
N ILE A 188 -5.74 -3.50 15.46
CA ILE A 188 -5.57 -4.95 15.51
C ILE A 188 -4.17 -5.34 15.07
N SER A 189 -3.70 -6.46 15.59
CA SER A 189 -2.57 -7.19 15.06
C SER A 189 -2.94 -8.65 14.90
N ALA A 190 -2.52 -9.25 13.79
CA ALA A 190 -2.75 -10.65 13.51
C ALA A 190 -1.43 -11.41 13.40
N ASP A 191 -1.42 -12.61 13.99
CA ASP A 191 -0.43 -13.64 13.70
C ASP A 191 -1.06 -14.77 12.89
N ASP A 192 -0.36 -15.87 12.73
CA ASP A 192 -0.79 -17.00 11.90
C ASP A 192 -2.10 -17.67 12.38
N LEU A 193 -2.50 -17.52 13.64
CA LEU A 193 -3.70 -18.18 14.20
C LEU A 193 -4.63 -17.26 15.01
N ARG A 194 -4.18 -16.06 15.36
CA ARG A 194 -4.86 -15.16 16.29
C ARG A 194 -4.88 -13.74 15.81
N ILE A 195 -5.97 -13.04 16.14
CA ILE A 195 -6.11 -11.60 15.98
C ILE A 195 -6.36 -10.98 17.34
N ASN A 196 -5.52 -10.02 17.72
CA ASN A 196 -5.59 -9.29 18.97
C ASN A 196 -5.99 -7.84 18.70
N LEU A 197 -6.93 -7.33 19.50
CA LEU A 197 -7.35 -5.94 19.56
C LEU A 197 -6.59 -5.23 20.68
N TRP A 198 -6.09 -4.03 20.37
CA TRP A 198 -5.32 -3.20 21.26
C TRP A 198 -5.94 -1.82 21.38
N ASN A 199 -5.74 -1.20 22.53
CA ASN A 199 -5.94 0.24 22.68
C ASN A 199 -4.57 0.93 22.52
N LEU A 200 -4.53 2.00 21.70
CA LEU A 200 -3.33 2.81 21.48
C LEU A 200 -2.78 3.43 22.75
N ASP A 201 -3.57 3.51 23.81
CA ASP A 201 -3.18 4.06 25.10
C ASP A 201 -2.88 3.02 26.20
N ILE A 202 -3.03 1.72 25.92
CA ILE A 202 -2.79 0.65 26.90
C ILE A 202 -1.89 -0.43 26.27
N PRO A 203 -0.57 -0.41 26.55
CA PRO A 203 0.37 -1.36 25.93
C PRO A 203 0.38 -2.74 26.58
N ASP A 204 0.00 -2.83 27.86
CA ASP A 204 0.18 -4.03 28.67
C ASP A 204 -0.98 -5.05 28.53
N GLN A 205 -2.01 -4.71 27.78
CA GLN A 205 -3.21 -5.52 27.63
C GLN A 205 -3.65 -5.56 26.17
N SER A 206 -4.00 -6.76 25.70
CA SER A 206 -4.68 -6.99 24.44
C SER A 206 -5.87 -7.90 24.64
N PHE A 207 -6.86 -7.77 23.78
CA PHE A 207 -8.03 -8.62 23.77
C PHE A 207 -8.01 -9.50 22.53
N ASN A 208 -7.97 -10.81 22.71
CA ASN A 208 -8.03 -11.73 21.58
C ASN A 208 -9.47 -11.80 21.03
N ILE A 209 -9.65 -11.39 19.77
CA ILE A 209 -10.96 -11.33 19.11
C ILE A 209 -11.20 -12.49 18.15
N VAL A 210 -10.14 -13.13 17.66
CA VAL A 210 -10.18 -14.31 16.81
C VAL A 210 -9.08 -15.27 17.26
N ASP A 211 -9.43 -16.54 17.45
CA ASP A 211 -8.49 -17.65 17.69
C ASP A 211 -8.95 -18.84 16.85
N ILE A 212 -8.21 -19.15 15.78
CA ILE A 212 -8.46 -20.32 14.92
C ILE A 212 -7.54 -21.49 15.28
N LYS A 213 -6.81 -21.41 16.40
CA LYS A 213 -5.92 -22.47 16.84
C LYS A 213 -6.70 -23.78 17.07
N PRO A 214 -6.34 -24.87 16.38
CA PRO A 214 -6.99 -26.15 16.61
C PRO A 214 -6.61 -26.71 17.99
N THR A 215 -7.45 -27.59 18.54
CA THR A 215 -7.15 -28.28 19.80
C THR A 215 -5.92 -29.17 19.68
N ASN A 216 -5.76 -29.82 18.52
CA ASN A 216 -4.56 -30.54 18.15
C ASN A 216 -3.82 -29.78 17.04
N MET A 217 -2.55 -29.44 17.26
CA MET A 217 -1.73 -28.74 16.27
C MET A 217 -1.48 -29.58 15.00
N GLU A 218 -1.61 -30.91 15.08
CA GLU A 218 -1.51 -31.79 13.90
C GLU A 218 -2.70 -31.64 12.95
N GLU A 219 -3.84 -31.13 13.42
CA GLU A 219 -5.04 -30.88 12.62
C GLU A 219 -5.05 -29.47 12.02
N LEU A 220 -3.92 -28.77 12.05
CA LEU A 220 -3.82 -27.43 11.48
C LEU A 220 -3.97 -27.48 9.96
N THR A 221 -5.04 -26.86 9.45
CA THR A 221 -5.31 -26.80 8.01
C THR A 221 -5.45 -25.38 7.46
N GLU A 222 -5.57 -24.38 8.31
CA GLU A 222 -5.82 -22.99 7.91
C GLU A 222 -4.97 -22.06 8.78
N VAL A 223 -4.28 -21.11 8.17
CA VAL A 223 -3.59 -20.01 8.87
C VAL A 223 -4.09 -18.66 8.35
N ILE A 224 -4.07 -17.66 9.22
CA ILE A 224 -4.38 -16.26 8.90
C ILE A 224 -3.18 -15.66 8.16
N THR A 225 -3.43 -15.00 7.04
CA THR A 225 -2.37 -14.42 6.21
C THR A 225 -2.30 -12.90 6.26
N SER A 226 -3.45 -12.23 6.42
CA SER A 226 -3.55 -10.78 6.52
C SER A 226 -4.87 -10.39 7.19
N ALA A 227 -4.88 -9.32 7.99
CA ALA A 227 -6.06 -8.78 8.65
C ALA A 227 -6.10 -7.24 8.53
N VAL A 228 -7.28 -6.71 8.20
CA VAL A 228 -7.46 -5.28 7.91
C VAL A 228 -8.80 -4.78 8.45
N PHE A 229 -8.78 -3.64 9.13
CA PHE A 229 -9.99 -2.90 9.52
C PHE A 229 -10.65 -2.21 8.33
N HIS A 230 -11.97 -2.11 8.39
CA HIS A 230 -12.72 -1.34 7.43
C HIS A 230 -12.41 0.18 7.57
N PRO A 231 -12.20 0.92 6.47
CA PRO A 231 -11.68 2.28 6.52
C PRO A 231 -12.65 3.32 7.12
N GLN A 232 -13.93 2.99 7.23
CA GLN A 232 -14.99 3.89 7.69
C GLN A 232 -15.72 3.34 8.92
N ASP A 233 -16.29 2.14 8.79
CA ASP A 233 -16.97 1.43 9.89
C ASP A 233 -15.99 0.83 10.90
N CYS A 234 -16.05 1.27 12.15
CA CYS A 234 -15.12 0.85 13.20
C CYS A 234 -15.31 -0.56 13.73
N ASN A 235 -16.49 -1.15 13.48
CA ASN A 235 -16.85 -2.49 13.95
C ASN A 235 -16.53 -3.60 12.94
N LEU A 236 -16.20 -3.24 11.70
CA LEU A 236 -15.96 -4.22 10.65
C LEU A 236 -14.46 -4.40 10.43
N PHE A 237 -14.02 -5.64 10.39
CA PHE A 237 -12.70 -6.01 9.92
C PHE A 237 -12.78 -7.31 9.14
N MET A 238 -11.79 -7.56 8.29
CA MET A 238 -11.67 -8.83 7.61
C MET A 238 -10.31 -9.45 7.84
N TYR A 239 -10.24 -10.76 7.70
CA TYR A 239 -8.98 -11.47 7.59
C TYR A 239 -9.04 -12.50 6.47
N SER A 240 -7.90 -12.73 5.84
CA SER A 240 -7.72 -13.74 4.81
C SER A 240 -6.99 -14.97 5.35
N SER A 241 -7.17 -16.10 4.68
CA SER A 241 -6.53 -17.36 5.04
C SER A 241 -5.64 -17.94 3.94
N SER A 242 -4.81 -18.90 4.33
CA SER A 242 -4.02 -19.72 3.42
C SER A 242 -4.83 -20.64 2.51
N LYS A 243 -6.14 -20.77 2.75
CA LYS A 243 -7.07 -21.58 1.94
C LYS A 243 -7.83 -20.80 0.88
N GLY A 244 -7.47 -19.52 0.65
CA GLY A 244 -8.15 -18.70 -0.35
C GLY A 244 -9.48 -18.12 0.10
N THR A 245 -9.75 -18.09 1.41
CA THR A 245 -10.99 -17.55 1.97
C THR A 245 -10.77 -16.20 2.64
N ILE A 246 -11.75 -15.31 2.54
CA ILE A 246 -11.77 -14.02 3.25
C ILE A 246 -12.97 -14.04 4.19
N LYS A 247 -12.76 -13.78 5.47
CA LYS A 247 -13.80 -13.75 6.50
C LYS A 247 -14.00 -12.32 6.96
N LEU A 248 -15.18 -11.76 6.73
CA LEU A 248 -15.60 -10.45 7.21
C LEU A 248 -16.34 -10.60 8.55
N CYS A 249 -15.81 -9.93 9.56
CA CYS A 249 -16.23 -10.00 10.94
C CYS A 249 -16.89 -8.69 11.38
N ASP A 250 -17.92 -8.80 12.21
CA ASP A 250 -18.60 -7.66 12.82
C ASP A 250 -18.50 -7.75 14.35
N MET A 251 -17.71 -6.85 14.93
CA MET A 251 -17.43 -6.78 16.38
C MET A 251 -18.67 -6.42 17.22
N ARG A 252 -19.78 -5.99 16.61
CA ARG A 252 -21.04 -5.72 17.32
C ARG A 252 -21.85 -6.98 17.56
N GLN A 253 -21.66 -8.01 16.75
CA GLN A 253 -22.49 -9.22 16.82
C GLN A 253 -22.13 -10.10 18.02
N ASN A 254 -20.83 -10.22 18.30
CA ASN A 254 -20.32 -11.01 19.40
C ASN A 254 -18.99 -10.42 19.90
N ALA A 255 -18.70 -10.62 21.18
CA ALA A 255 -17.43 -10.20 21.77
C ALA A 255 -16.25 -10.98 21.15
N LEU A 256 -16.48 -12.26 20.87
CA LEU A 256 -15.58 -13.09 20.07
C LEU A 256 -16.09 -13.10 18.63
N CYS A 257 -15.25 -12.77 17.66
CA CYS A 257 -15.65 -12.61 16.27
C CYS A 257 -15.66 -13.94 15.50
N ASP A 258 -16.12 -15.01 16.15
CA ASP A 258 -16.10 -16.40 15.69
C ASP A 258 -17.44 -16.87 15.09
N TYR A 259 -18.54 -16.19 15.42
CA TYR A 259 -19.89 -16.61 15.07
C TYR A 259 -20.44 -15.84 13.84
N LYS A 260 -20.86 -16.58 12.80
CA LYS A 260 -21.55 -16.06 11.59
C LYS A 260 -20.80 -14.96 10.82
N THR A 261 -19.51 -15.15 10.61
CA THR A 261 -18.72 -14.30 9.70
C THR A 261 -19.21 -14.46 8.26
N LYS A 262 -19.25 -13.37 7.49
CA LYS A 262 -19.51 -13.45 6.05
C LYS A 262 -18.23 -13.94 5.35
N THR A 263 -18.29 -15.10 4.72
CA THR A 263 -17.14 -15.74 4.07
C THR A 263 -17.20 -15.53 2.56
N PHE A 264 -16.17 -14.89 2.00
CA PHE A 264 -16.00 -14.74 0.57
C PHE A 264 -15.13 -15.90 0.08
N GLU A 265 -15.74 -16.74 -0.74
CA GLU A 265 -15.10 -17.91 -1.33
C GLU A 265 -15.66 -18.12 -2.73
N GLU A 266 -14.80 -18.56 -3.64
CA GLU A 266 -15.19 -18.96 -4.98
C GLU A 266 -15.30 -20.47 -5.02
N TYR A 267 -16.43 -21.00 -5.48
CA TYR A 267 -16.58 -22.44 -5.63
C TYR A 267 -15.56 -22.97 -6.63
N MET A 268 -14.71 -23.88 -6.17
CA MET A 268 -13.75 -24.60 -6.99
C MET A 268 -14.18 -26.06 -7.11
N ASP A 269 -14.23 -26.57 -8.34
CA ASP A 269 -14.54 -27.97 -8.58
C ASP A 269 -13.48 -28.87 -7.92
N PRO A 270 -13.86 -29.82 -7.05
CA PRO A 270 -12.91 -30.72 -6.39
C PRO A 270 -12.03 -31.52 -7.35
N ILE A 271 -12.50 -31.73 -8.59
CA ILE A 271 -11.76 -32.43 -9.65
C ILE A 271 -10.59 -31.57 -10.17
N SER A 272 -10.76 -30.25 -10.16
CA SER A 272 -9.71 -29.30 -10.54
C SER A 272 -8.72 -29.02 -9.41
N HIS A 273 -9.03 -29.47 -8.19
CA HIS A 273 -8.22 -29.27 -7.01
C HIS A 273 -7.00 -30.18 -7.02
N ASN A 274 -5.85 -29.62 -7.38
CA ASN A 274 -4.56 -30.30 -7.28
C ASN A 274 -3.72 -29.75 -6.13
N PHE A 275 -2.61 -30.41 -5.80
CA PHE A 275 -1.68 -29.96 -4.75
C PHE A 275 -1.27 -28.48 -4.90
N PHE A 276 -0.95 -28.05 -6.12
CA PHE A 276 -0.57 -26.66 -6.39
C PHE A 276 -1.74 -25.68 -6.28
N THR A 277 -2.99 -26.13 -6.39
CA THR A 277 -4.18 -25.29 -6.25
C THR A 277 -4.27 -24.79 -4.81
N GLU A 278 -4.05 -25.67 -3.83
CA GLU A 278 -4.06 -25.29 -2.43
C GLU A 278 -2.97 -24.24 -2.12
N ILE A 279 -1.74 -24.49 -2.57
CA ILE A 279 -0.61 -23.55 -2.39
C ILE A 279 -0.89 -22.20 -3.05
N THR A 280 -1.31 -22.21 -4.33
CA THR A 280 -1.52 -20.98 -5.10
C THR A 280 -2.81 -20.24 -4.72
N SER A 281 -3.76 -20.90 -4.06
CA SER A 281 -4.99 -20.27 -3.54
C SER A 281 -4.75 -19.45 -2.28
N SER A 282 -3.61 -19.65 -1.60
CA SER A 282 -3.24 -18.87 -0.42
C SER A 282 -3.23 -17.37 -0.73
N ILE A 283 -4.00 -16.60 0.04
CA ILE A 283 -4.08 -15.15 -0.13
C ILE A 283 -2.86 -14.52 0.52
N SER A 284 -2.04 -13.82 -0.26
CA SER A 284 -0.86 -13.11 0.23
C SER A 284 -1.21 -11.78 0.89
N ASP A 285 -2.17 -11.03 0.32
CA ASP A 285 -2.63 -9.77 0.89
C ASP A 285 -4.10 -9.49 0.56
N VAL A 286 -4.75 -8.75 1.45
CA VAL A 286 -6.14 -8.32 1.31
C VAL A 286 -6.25 -6.85 1.70
N LYS A 287 -7.03 -6.06 0.95
CA LYS A 287 -7.27 -4.64 1.22
C LYS A 287 -8.71 -4.26 0.93
N PHE A 288 -9.26 -3.38 1.77
CA PHE A 288 -10.48 -2.66 1.43
C PHE A 288 -10.16 -1.54 0.44
N SER A 289 -11.10 -1.25 -0.45
CA SER A 289 -11.08 -0.02 -1.22
C SER A 289 -11.20 1.19 -0.28
N PRO A 290 -10.61 2.35 -0.63
CA PRO A 290 -10.73 3.57 0.20
C PRO A 290 -12.17 3.99 0.51
N ASN A 291 -13.11 3.69 -0.39
CA ASN A 291 -14.55 3.94 -0.17
C ASN A 291 -15.25 2.89 0.70
N GLY A 292 -14.57 1.79 1.07
CA GLY A 292 -15.09 0.71 1.89
C GLY A 292 -15.96 -0.32 1.17
N ARG A 293 -16.37 -0.11 -0.08
CA ARG A 293 -17.34 -0.99 -0.75
C ARG A 293 -16.76 -2.30 -1.29
N TYR A 294 -15.50 -2.28 -1.72
CA TYR A 294 -14.87 -3.37 -2.44
C TYR A 294 -13.71 -3.96 -1.65
N ILE A 295 -13.43 -5.23 -1.90
CA ILE A 295 -12.28 -5.93 -1.36
C ILE A 295 -11.40 -6.36 -2.53
N ALA A 296 -10.10 -6.14 -2.42
CA ALA A 296 -9.11 -6.76 -3.30
C ALA A 296 -8.37 -7.84 -2.52
N SER A 297 -8.26 -9.02 -3.10
CA SER A 297 -7.43 -10.11 -2.60
C SER A 297 -6.41 -10.50 -3.65
N ARG A 298 -5.16 -10.67 -3.22
CA ARG A 298 -4.07 -11.18 -4.06
C ARG A 298 -3.76 -12.61 -3.66
N ASP A 299 -3.81 -13.51 -4.62
CA ASP A 299 -3.21 -14.84 -4.51
C ASP A 299 -1.95 -14.89 -5.41
N TYR A 300 -1.26 -16.03 -5.48
CA TYR A 300 0.00 -16.11 -6.24
C TYR A 300 -0.18 -15.77 -7.73
N LEU A 301 -1.30 -16.20 -8.34
CA LEU A 301 -1.52 -16.12 -9.79
C LEU A 301 -2.42 -14.95 -10.21
N THR A 302 -3.33 -14.53 -9.33
CA THR A 302 -4.47 -13.67 -9.65
C THR A 302 -4.71 -12.59 -8.61
N VAL A 303 -5.36 -11.52 -9.06
CA VAL A 303 -6.02 -10.54 -8.19
C VAL A 303 -7.53 -10.69 -8.37
N LYS A 304 -8.24 -10.89 -7.26
CA LYS A 304 -9.71 -10.97 -7.25
C LYS A 304 -10.30 -9.75 -6.56
N ILE A 305 -11.40 -9.25 -7.11
CA ILE A 305 -12.13 -8.10 -6.59
C ILE A 305 -13.51 -8.54 -6.20
N TRP A 306 -13.92 -8.22 -4.98
CA TRP A 306 -15.19 -8.61 -4.39
C TRP A 306 -16.01 -7.36 -4.04
N ASP A 307 -17.34 -7.44 -4.14
CA ASP A 307 -18.23 -6.46 -3.52
C ASP A 307 -18.53 -6.98 -2.11
N ILE A 308 -18.46 -6.15 -1.07
CA ILE A 308 -18.82 -6.59 0.29
C ILE A 308 -20.23 -7.19 0.35
N ASN A 309 -21.12 -6.80 -0.56
CA ASN A 309 -22.48 -7.33 -0.62
C ASN A 309 -22.59 -8.68 -1.35
N MET A 310 -21.58 -9.10 -2.12
CA MET A 310 -21.56 -10.35 -2.91
C MET A 310 -20.39 -11.25 -2.47
N ASP A 311 -20.71 -12.27 -1.67
CA ASP A 311 -19.78 -13.25 -1.09
C ASP A 311 -19.55 -14.49 -1.94
N ASN A 312 -20.48 -14.84 -2.82
CA ASN A 312 -20.44 -16.10 -3.56
C ASN A 312 -19.46 -16.15 -4.74
N LYS A 313 -19.00 -14.98 -5.24
CA LYS A 313 -18.03 -14.89 -6.33
C LYS A 313 -17.39 -13.50 -6.39
N PRO A 314 -16.17 -13.38 -6.94
CA PRO A 314 -15.59 -12.08 -7.22
C PRO A 314 -16.34 -11.39 -8.38
N ILE A 315 -16.40 -10.06 -8.33
CA ILE A 315 -16.88 -9.22 -9.44
C ILE A 315 -15.95 -9.39 -10.65
N LYS A 316 -14.64 -9.45 -10.40
CA LYS A 316 -13.62 -9.51 -11.43
C LYS A 316 -12.38 -10.24 -10.93
N THR A 317 -11.86 -11.12 -11.79
CA THR A 317 -10.61 -11.86 -11.58
C THR A 317 -9.62 -11.44 -12.66
N ILE A 318 -8.40 -11.05 -12.24
CA ILE A 318 -7.32 -10.61 -13.11
C ILE A 318 -6.17 -11.60 -12.99
N ASN A 319 -5.80 -12.22 -14.11
CA ASN A 319 -4.70 -13.19 -14.15
C ASN A 319 -3.36 -12.46 -14.34
N VAL A 320 -2.58 -12.33 -13.27
CA VAL A 320 -1.29 -11.64 -13.27
C VAL A 320 -0.19 -12.58 -13.80
N HIS A 321 -0.05 -13.74 -13.18
CA HIS A 321 1.03 -14.70 -13.45
C HIS A 321 0.57 -15.94 -14.25
N ASP A 322 -0.37 -15.78 -15.19
CA ASP A 322 -0.92 -16.91 -15.97
C ASP A 322 0.15 -17.79 -16.64
N GLN A 323 1.27 -17.18 -17.04
CA GLN A 323 2.41 -17.87 -17.66
C GLN A 323 3.24 -18.71 -16.69
N LEU A 324 3.21 -18.42 -15.40
CA LEU A 324 3.89 -19.22 -14.38
C LEU A 324 3.14 -20.52 -14.07
N LYS A 325 1.88 -20.65 -14.52
CA LYS A 325 1.05 -21.84 -14.29
C LYS A 325 1.67 -23.12 -14.83
N GLU A 326 2.38 -23.04 -15.95
CA GLU A 326 3.09 -24.18 -16.54
C GLU A 326 4.42 -24.50 -15.84
N ARG A 327 4.95 -23.56 -15.03
CA ARG A 327 6.25 -23.66 -14.32
C ARG A 327 6.09 -23.66 -12.80
N LEU A 328 4.94 -24.11 -12.28
CA LEU A 328 4.68 -24.13 -10.85
C LEU A 328 5.66 -25.04 -10.09
N SER A 329 6.11 -26.13 -10.72
CA SER A 329 7.20 -26.98 -10.21
C SER A 329 8.47 -26.18 -9.97
N ASP A 330 8.90 -25.40 -10.95
CA ASP A 330 10.14 -24.63 -10.89
C ASP A 330 10.05 -23.52 -9.83
N THR A 331 8.88 -22.89 -9.69
CA THR A 331 8.65 -21.89 -8.65
C THR A 331 8.57 -22.49 -7.25
N TYR A 332 8.17 -23.76 -7.14
CA TYR A 332 8.14 -24.50 -5.88
C TYR A 332 9.55 -24.91 -5.45
N GLU A 333 10.37 -25.41 -6.37
CA GLU A 333 11.77 -25.78 -6.07
C GLU A 333 12.64 -24.58 -5.66
N ASN A 334 12.31 -23.38 -6.13
CA ASN A 334 13.03 -22.14 -5.80
C ASN A 334 12.39 -21.33 -4.66
N ASP A 335 11.37 -21.88 -3.97
CA ASP A 335 10.56 -21.20 -2.93
C ASP A 335 9.83 -19.91 -3.38
N ALA A 336 9.97 -19.50 -4.64
CA ALA A 336 9.34 -18.31 -5.21
C ALA A 336 7.80 -18.36 -5.13
N ILE A 337 7.21 -19.56 -5.15
CA ILE A 337 5.76 -19.74 -5.00
C ILE A 337 5.22 -19.20 -3.66
N PHE A 338 6.08 -19.04 -2.65
CA PHE A 338 5.73 -18.51 -1.33
C PHE A 338 5.92 -16.99 -1.20
N ASP A 339 6.33 -16.31 -2.28
CA ASP A 339 6.45 -14.85 -2.30
C ASP A 339 5.09 -14.18 -2.05
N LYS A 340 5.05 -13.30 -1.04
CA LYS A 340 3.83 -12.60 -0.64
C LYS A 340 3.70 -11.27 -1.37
N PHE A 341 3.05 -11.28 -2.53
CA PHE A 341 2.78 -10.07 -3.30
C PHE A 341 1.67 -9.23 -2.64
N GLU A 342 1.91 -7.93 -2.47
CA GLU A 342 0.88 -7.00 -1.99
C GLU A 342 -0.09 -6.59 -3.12
N VAL A 343 -1.23 -6.02 -2.71
CA VAL A 343 -2.19 -5.37 -3.61
C VAL A 343 -2.62 -4.04 -3.00
N ASN A 344 -2.81 -3.02 -3.83
CA ASN A 344 -3.27 -1.73 -3.33
C ASN A 344 -4.26 -1.09 -4.30
N PHE A 345 -5.25 -0.39 -3.73
CA PHE A 345 -6.21 0.39 -4.50
C PHE A 345 -5.66 1.78 -4.79
N SER A 346 -6.09 2.35 -5.91
CA SER A 346 -5.97 3.78 -6.12
C SER A 346 -6.84 4.55 -5.13
N GLY A 347 -6.46 5.81 -4.87
CA GLY A 347 -7.17 6.67 -3.91
C GLY A 347 -8.66 6.89 -4.20
N ASP A 348 -9.08 6.76 -5.45
CA ASP A 348 -10.46 6.87 -5.92
C ASP A 348 -11.22 5.52 -5.93
N SER A 349 -10.58 4.41 -5.51
CA SER A 349 -11.17 3.06 -5.46
C SER A 349 -11.48 2.43 -6.82
N THR A 350 -11.04 3.00 -7.95
CA THR A 350 -11.38 2.51 -9.30
C THR A 350 -10.33 1.56 -9.87
N SER A 351 -9.07 1.73 -9.47
CA SER A 351 -7.90 1.10 -10.06
C SER A 351 -7.13 0.30 -9.03
N ILE A 352 -6.35 -0.66 -9.50
CA ILE A 352 -5.57 -1.56 -8.64
C ILE A 352 -4.13 -1.63 -9.12
N MET A 353 -3.21 -1.74 -8.18
CA MET A 353 -1.80 -2.01 -8.42
C MET A 353 -1.37 -3.29 -7.70
N THR A 354 -0.50 -4.04 -8.37
CA THR A 354 0.15 -5.22 -7.77
C THR A 354 1.53 -5.48 -8.37
N GLY A 355 2.38 -6.16 -7.61
CA GLY A 355 3.74 -6.49 -8.02
C GLY A 355 3.87 -7.82 -8.79
N SER A 356 5.04 -8.01 -9.37
CA SER A 356 5.46 -9.23 -10.07
C SER A 356 6.99 -9.38 -10.05
N TYR A 357 7.49 -10.37 -10.77
CA TYR A 357 8.92 -10.64 -10.96
C TYR A 357 9.56 -9.73 -12.01
N ASN A 358 10.89 -9.84 -12.17
CA ASN A 358 11.72 -9.01 -13.04
C ASN A 358 11.64 -7.50 -12.73
N ASN A 359 11.40 -7.13 -11.47
CA ASN A 359 11.10 -5.77 -11.02
C ASN A 359 9.88 -5.15 -11.70
N ASN A 360 8.97 -5.97 -12.22
CA ASN A 360 7.75 -5.48 -12.85
C ASN A 360 6.64 -5.28 -11.82
N PHE A 361 5.79 -4.31 -12.11
CA PHE A 361 4.52 -4.14 -11.43
C PHE A 361 3.46 -3.72 -12.44
N MET A 362 2.23 -4.12 -12.15
CA MET A 362 1.08 -3.89 -13.02
C MET A 362 0.13 -2.91 -12.37
N ILE A 363 -0.39 -2.00 -13.17
CA ILE A 363 -1.50 -1.13 -12.82
C ILE A 363 -2.66 -1.47 -13.75
N TYR A 364 -3.79 -1.78 -13.13
CA TYR A 364 -5.05 -2.02 -13.81
C TYR A 364 -5.94 -0.80 -13.55
N PRO A 365 -6.06 0.12 -14.52
CA PRO A 365 -6.90 1.31 -14.42
C PRO A 365 -8.39 0.97 -14.61
N ASN A 366 -9.26 1.69 -13.88
CA ASN A 366 -10.72 1.64 -14.02
C ASN A 366 -11.27 0.20 -14.06
N VAL A 367 -10.77 -0.64 -13.16
CA VAL A 367 -11.21 -2.03 -13.03
C VAL A 367 -12.62 -2.10 -12.47
N ILE A 368 -12.92 -1.18 -11.56
CA ILE A 368 -14.23 -0.98 -10.97
C ILE A 368 -14.84 0.23 -11.68
N ASN A 369 -15.56 -0.02 -12.78
CA ASN A 369 -16.37 1.01 -13.42
C ASN A 369 -17.64 1.20 -12.60
N THR A 370 -17.80 2.38 -12.00
CA THR A 370 -19.15 2.90 -11.77
C THR A 370 -19.69 3.25 -13.15
N ASP A 371 -20.60 2.45 -13.68
CA ASP A 371 -21.33 2.86 -14.86
C ASP A 371 -21.93 4.24 -14.59
N ALA A 372 -21.80 5.17 -15.54
CA ALA A 372 -22.24 6.56 -15.45
C ALA A 372 -23.76 6.75 -15.21
N ASN A 373 -24.50 5.68 -14.94
CA ASN A 373 -25.92 5.67 -14.58
C ASN A 373 -26.18 5.44 -13.09
N ASP A 374 -25.18 5.13 -12.26
CA ASP A 374 -25.35 4.91 -10.82
C ASP A 374 -25.19 6.23 -10.03
N THR A 375 -26.10 7.18 -10.29
CA THR A 375 -26.17 8.46 -9.57
C THR A 375 -26.88 8.36 -8.21
N THR A 376 -27.20 7.16 -7.75
CA THR A 376 -27.80 6.93 -6.42
C THR A 376 -26.77 6.34 -5.47
N GLY A 377 -25.92 7.19 -4.88
CA GLY A 377 -25.00 6.74 -3.83
C GLY A 377 -23.92 7.71 -3.36
N ILE A 378 -23.73 8.86 -4.03
CA ILE A 378 -22.79 9.88 -3.54
C ILE A 378 -23.56 10.89 -2.68
N VAL A 379 -23.46 10.73 -1.36
CA VAL A 379 -23.76 11.81 -0.41
C VAL A 379 -22.80 12.96 -0.70
N LYS A 380 -23.30 13.98 -1.41
CA LYS A 380 -22.65 15.28 -1.50
C LYS A 380 -23.04 16.09 -0.26
N THR A 381 -22.08 16.37 0.61
CA THR A 381 -21.98 17.58 1.47
C THR A 381 -20.67 17.44 2.28
N PHE A 382 -19.79 18.41 2.52
CA PHE A 382 -19.81 19.88 2.73
C PHE A 382 -18.43 20.44 2.24
N SER A 383 -18.14 21.71 1.93
CA SER A 383 -18.83 22.94 1.53
C SER A 383 -17.73 24.01 1.35
N GLN A 384 -17.84 24.87 0.31
CA GLN A 384 -17.26 26.22 0.05
C GLN A 384 -16.96 26.29 -1.47
N ASP A 385 -17.57 27.15 -2.28
CA ASP A 385 -17.80 28.57 -2.07
C ASP A 385 -19.12 29.08 -2.66
N SER A 386 -19.75 29.96 -1.90
CA SER A 386 -20.66 30.99 -2.36
C SER A 386 -19.90 32.09 -3.09
N LYS A 387 -20.27 32.39 -4.33
CA LYS A 387 -20.63 33.74 -4.80
C LYS A 387 -21.07 33.71 -6.27
N ASN A 388 -22.32 34.15 -6.45
CA ASN A 388 -22.86 35.00 -7.52
C ASN A 388 -22.22 34.90 -8.91
N ASP A 389 -23.03 34.57 -9.92
CA ASP A 389 -23.57 35.65 -10.74
C ASP A 389 -24.93 35.28 -11.35
N LEU A 390 -25.86 36.22 -11.18
CA LEU A 390 -27.16 36.30 -11.84
C LEU A 390 -26.95 36.70 -13.30
N PHE A 391 -27.74 36.13 -14.22
CA PHE A 391 -28.82 36.81 -14.95
C PHE A 391 -29.17 36.09 -16.27
N ASN A 392 -30.46 35.78 -16.40
CA ASN A 392 -31.31 35.91 -17.59
C ASN A 392 -30.82 35.36 -18.95
N ASN A 393 -31.59 34.41 -19.52
CA ASN A 393 -32.78 34.81 -20.28
C ASN A 393 -33.64 33.62 -20.72
N TYR A 394 -34.94 33.88 -20.64
CA TYR A 394 -36.06 33.25 -21.30
C TYR A 394 -35.84 32.99 -22.81
N ASN A 395 -36.29 31.85 -23.33
CA ASN A 395 -37.52 31.77 -24.14
C ASN A 395 -37.71 30.39 -24.78
N ASP A 396 -38.98 29.95 -24.77
CA ASP A 396 -39.75 29.21 -25.78
C ASP A 396 -39.11 28.03 -26.53
N GLY A 397 -39.73 26.85 -26.65
CA GLY A 397 -41.15 26.60 -26.87
C GLY A 397 -41.32 25.91 -28.24
N ASN A 398 -42.18 24.87 -28.27
CA ASN A 398 -42.68 24.08 -29.42
C ASN A 398 -41.76 22.98 -29.99
N PHE A 399 -42.13 21.68 -29.94
CA PHE A 399 -43.24 20.89 -30.50
C PHE A 399 -43.09 20.47 -31.98
N LYS A 400 -43.27 19.15 -32.19
CA LYS A 400 -43.66 18.40 -33.42
C LYS A 400 -42.54 18.17 -34.45
N SER A 401 -42.44 17.05 -35.18
CA SER A 401 -43.29 15.86 -35.35
C SER A 401 -42.55 14.79 -36.18
N ALA A 402 -42.98 13.54 -35.98
CA ALA A 402 -42.77 12.31 -36.76
C ALA A 402 -42.78 12.49 -38.30
N SER A 403 -41.80 11.90 -39.01
CA SER A 403 -41.90 10.66 -39.85
C SER A 403 -42.10 10.95 -41.36
N PRO A 404 -42.05 9.95 -42.26
CA PRO A 404 -40.91 9.11 -42.66
C PRO A 404 -40.81 9.11 -44.22
N ASN A 405 -40.33 8.01 -44.85
CA ASN A 405 -40.25 7.71 -46.30
C ASN A 405 -38.95 8.13 -46.99
N ASN A 406 -38.39 7.40 -47.95
CA ASN A 406 -38.65 6.09 -48.56
C ASN A 406 -37.47 5.86 -49.52
N ASN A 407 -37.13 4.58 -49.77
CA ASN A 407 -36.71 4.03 -51.08
C ASN A 407 -35.47 4.65 -51.78
N THR A 408 -34.60 3.95 -52.51
CA THR A 408 -34.70 2.67 -53.21
C THR A 408 -33.30 2.38 -53.81
N ASN A 409 -32.96 1.09 -53.85
CA ASN A 409 -32.41 0.34 -54.98
C ASN A 409 -31.16 0.81 -55.79
N ASN A 410 -30.23 -0.15 -55.82
CA ASN A 410 -29.68 -0.82 -57.00
C ASN A 410 -28.45 -0.28 -57.75
N ASN A 411 -27.42 -1.12 -57.66
CA ASN A 411 -26.72 -1.83 -58.74
C ASN A 411 -25.63 -1.15 -59.60
N ASN A 412 -24.49 -1.85 -59.54
CA ASN A 412 -23.65 -2.34 -60.64
C ASN A 412 -22.51 -1.47 -61.20
N ASN A 413 -21.31 -1.99 -60.94
CA ASN A 413 -20.22 -2.31 -61.88
C ASN A 413 -19.77 -1.23 -62.89
N ASN A 414 -18.52 -0.74 -62.75
CA ASN A 414 -17.40 -1.32 -63.51
C ASN A 414 -16.03 -0.64 -63.23
N ASN A 415 -15.03 -1.52 -63.16
CA ASN A 415 -13.57 -1.38 -63.30
C ASN A 415 -12.96 -0.05 -63.74
N SER A 416 -11.96 0.41 -62.99
CA SER A 416 -10.69 0.86 -63.59
C SER A 416 -9.49 0.47 -62.72
N LYS A 417 -8.50 -0.17 -63.35
CA LYS A 417 -7.23 -0.66 -62.79
C LYS A 417 -6.35 0.51 -62.35
N ARG A 418 -5.76 0.45 -61.14
CA ARG A 418 -4.40 0.94 -60.86
C ARG A 418 -3.73 0.07 -59.79
N LYS A 419 -2.52 -0.40 -60.13
CA LYS A 419 -1.63 -1.25 -59.33
C LYS A 419 -1.05 -0.49 -58.14
N SER A 420 -0.99 -1.12 -56.96
CA SER A 420 0.18 -1.02 -56.07
C SER A 420 0.15 -2.08 -54.95
N ASN A 421 1.23 -2.87 -54.92
CA ASN A 421 1.88 -3.56 -53.81
C ASN A 421 1.07 -4.33 -52.76
N SER A 422 1.26 -5.65 -52.85
CA SER A 422 1.20 -6.67 -51.81
C SER A 422 1.70 -6.24 -50.42
N LYS A 423 0.83 -6.37 -49.41
CA LYS A 423 1.21 -6.82 -48.06
C LYS A 423 0.10 -7.73 -47.55
N GLY A 424 0.51 -8.92 -47.13
CA GLY A 424 -0.37 -9.97 -46.63
C GLY A 424 -1.19 -9.50 -45.44
N THR A 425 -2.46 -9.90 -45.48
CA THR A 425 -3.45 -9.85 -44.42
C THR A 425 -3.00 -10.73 -43.26
N ASN A 426 -2.58 -10.11 -42.16
CA ASN A 426 -2.66 -10.76 -40.84
C ASN A 426 -4.00 -10.37 -40.22
N THR A 427 -4.78 -11.41 -39.97
CA THR A 427 -6.00 -11.43 -39.17
C THR A 427 -5.79 -10.66 -37.87
N THR A 428 -6.59 -9.61 -37.68
CA THR A 428 -6.68 -8.90 -36.41
C THR A 428 -7.48 -9.76 -35.46
N ASP A 429 -6.76 -10.45 -34.57
CA ASP A 429 -7.34 -11.06 -33.38
C ASP A 429 -7.96 -9.96 -32.51
N LYS A 430 -9.28 -9.83 -32.63
CA LYS A 430 -10.14 -9.21 -31.63
C LYS A 430 -10.10 -10.10 -30.39
N ASN A 431 -9.20 -9.83 -29.44
CA ASN A 431 -9.33 -10.20 -28.02
C ASN A 431 -8.15 -9.62 -27.22
N ASN A 432 -8.32 -8.42 -26.65
CA ASN A 432 -7.67 -8.00 -25.39
C ASN A 432 -8.23 -6.63 -24.95
N ASN A 433 -9.37 -6.68 -24.26
CA ASN A 433 -10.04 -5.53 -23.64
C ASN A 433 -9.60 -5.32 -22.18
N ASN A 434 -8.30 -5.43 -21.88
CA ASN A 434 -7.77 -5.05 -20.57
C ASN A 434 -6.70 -3.98 -20.77
N ASN A 435 -7.00 -2.75 -20.35
CA ASN A 435 -6.07 -1.60 -20.37
C ASN A 435 -4.95 -1.77 -19.32
N GLU A 436 -4.22 -2.87 -19.34
CA GLU A 436 -3.11 -3.14 -18.41
C GLU A 436 -1.93 -2.20 -18.68
N ILE A 437 -1.34 -1.67 -17.61
CA ILE A 437 -0.13 -0.86 -17.64
C ILE A 437 0.96 -1.62 -16.89
N VAL A 438 1.99 -2.05 -17.63
CA VAL A 438 3.16 -2.71 -17.03
C VAL A 438 4.32 -1.72 -16.98
N LEU A 439 4.90 -1.59 -15.79
CA LEU A 439 6.05 -0.74 -15.53
C LEU A 439 7.14 -1.55 -14.83
N GLN A 440 8.38 -1.10 -14.98
CA GLN A 440 9.54 -1.77 -14.41
C GLN A 440 10.31 -0.80 -13.51
N ALA A 441 10.58 -1.22 -12.28
CA ALA A 441 11.37 -0.49 -11.29
C ALA A 441 12.83 -0.94 -11.36
N ASP A 442 13.55 -0.51 -12.40
CA ASP A 442 14.95 -0.86 -12.57
C ASP A 442 15.83 0.36 -12.87
N LYS A 443 17.15 0.16 -12.84
CA LYS A 443 18.12 1.21 -13.13
C LYS A 443 18.09 1.64 -14.62
N THR A 444 17.45 0.91 -15.53
CA THR A 444 17.36 1.32 -16.94
C THR A 444 16.45 2.53 -17.12
N VAL A 445 15.51 2.72 -16.19
CA VAL A 445 14.65 3.91 -16.09
C VAL A 445 15.48 5.22 -16.04
N PHE A 446 16.67 5.22 -15.43
CA PHE A 446 17.55 6.39 -15.38
C PHE A 446 18.11 6.79 -16.76
N LYS A 447 18.34 5.81 -17.65
CA LYS A 447 18.89 6.07 -19.00
C LYS A 447 17.85 6.76 -19.89
N ASN A 448 16.57 6.47 -19.68
CA ASN A 448 15.46 7.05 -20.47
C ASN A 448 15.21 8.54 -20.15
N LYS A 449 15.69 9.07 -19.01
CA LYS A 449 15.53 10.50 -18.66
C LYS A 449 16.40 11.44 -19.51
N ARG A 450 17.43 10.95 -20.21
CA ARG A 450 18.28 11.76 -21.12
C ARG A 450 17.70 11.96 -22.53
N SER A 451 16.59 11.31 -22.87
CA SER A 451 15.92 11.43 -24.16
C SER A 451 14.56 12.09 -23.97
N SER A 452 14.52 13.42 -24.02
CA SER A 452 13.26 14.16 -24.17
C SER A 452 12.62 13.76 -25.51
N SER A 453 11.36 13.30 -25.44
CA SER A 453 10.54 12.74 -26.52
C SER A 453 10.92 11.32 -26.94
N LEU A 454 10.12 10.34 -26.51
CA LEU A 454 9.33 9.46 -27.39
C LEU A 454 8.51 8.54 -26.47
N SER A 455 7.26 8.34 -26.84
CA SER A 455 6.33 7.38 -26.26
C SER A 455 6.89 5.95 -26.35
N SER A 456 7.57 5.47 -25.30
CA SER A 456 7.69 4.02 -25.09
C SER A 456 6.51 3.58 -24.22
N ARG A 457 5.34 3.47 -24.85
CA ARG A 457 4.45 2.36 -24.50
C ARG A 457 5.35 1.12 -24.58
N SER A 458 5.50 0.36 -23.50
CA SER A 458 6.09 -0.96 -23.62
C SER A 458 5.11 -1.81 -24.41
N THR A 459 5.21 -1.73 -25.74
CA THR A 459 4.70 -2.74 -26.67
C THR A 459 5.68 -3.90 -26.79
N LYS A 460 6.65 -4.02 -25.87
CA LYS A 460 7.20 -5.33 -25.58
C LYS A 460 6.14 -6.07 -24.81
N GLY A 461 5.53 -7.00 -25.53
CA GLY A 461 4.67 -8.00 -24.96
C GLY A 461 5.34 -8.69 -23.78
N LYS A 462 4.53 -9.47 -23.11
CA LYS A 462 4.86 -10.39 -22.03
C LYS A 462 5.91 -11.43 -22.50
N ASP A 463 7.11 -10.99 -22.89
CA ASP A 463 8.21 -11.79 -23.41
C ASP A 463 9.02 -12.32 -22.23
N TRP A 464 8.51 -13.40 -21.65
CA TRP A 464 9.17 -14.23 -20.65
C TRP A 464 10.15 -15.22 -21.33
N SER A 465 10.51 -14.95 -22.60
CA SER A 465 11.45 -15.75 -23.41
C SER A 465 12.87 -15.71 -22.87
N ASN A 466 13.21 -14.63 -22.14
CA ASN A 466 14.40 -14.56 -21.30
C ASN A 466 13.94 -14.91 -19.89
N GLY A 467 14.48 -15.97 -19.30
CA GLY A 467 14.00 -16.57 -18.05
C GLY A 467 13.68 -15.58 -16.93
N VAL A 468 12.74 -15.99 -16.07
CA VAL A 468 12.28 -15.23 -14.91
C VAL A 468 13.37 -15.17 -13.85
N ASP A 469 13.74 -13.97 -13.43
CA ASP A 469 14.65 -13.76 -12.31
C ASP A 469 13.82 -13.62 -11.03
N PHE A 470 13.65 -14.74 -10.32
CA PHE A 470 12.86 -14.80 -9.08
C PHE A 470 13.46 -13.94 -7.96
N LYS A 471 14.74 -13.57 -8.03
CA LYS A 471 15.37 -12.67 -7.05
C LYS A 471 14.97 -11.20 -7.24
N LYS A 472 14.38 -10.85 -8.38
CA LYS A 472 13.93 -9.50 -8.72
C LYS A 472 12.41 -9.42 -8.61
N SER A 473 11.88 -9.34 -7.40
CA SER A 473 10.45 -9.21 -7.15
C SER A 473 10.08 -7.82 -6.63
N ILE A 474 8.90 -7.34 -7.01
CA ILE A 474 8.26 -6.17 -6.39
C ILE A 474 7.23 -6.69 -5.41
N LEU A 475 7.56 -6.69 -4.11
CA LEU A 475 6.66 -7.17 -3.06
C LEU A 475 5.96 -6.02 -2.35
N HIS A 476 6.67 -4.91 -2.12
CA HIS A 476 6.21 -3.81 -1.26
C HIS A 476 6.05 -2.50 -2.03
N PHE A 477 4.87 -1.89 -1.93
CA PHE A 477 4.59 -0.61 -2.58
C PHE A 477 3.38 0.09 -1.95
N SER A 478 3.29 1.40 -2.17
CA SER A 478 2.19 2.21 -1.66
C SER A 478 1.66 3.16 -2.73
N TRP A 479 0.35 3.31 -2.80
CA TRP A 479 -0.32 4.27 -3.68
C TRP A 479 -0.77 5.50 -2.88
N HIS A 480 -0.43 6.70 -3.37
CA HIS A 480 -0.82 7.96 -2.77
C HIS A 480 -2.36 8.18 -2.77
N ARG A 481 -2.96 8.45 -1.61
CA ARG A 481 -4.44 8.47 -1.46
C ARG A 481 -5.19 9.53 -2.27
N ARG A 482 -4.52 10.57 -2.76
CA ARG A 482 -5.17 11.72 -3.44
C ARG A 482 -4.73 11.95 -4.89
N GLU A 483 -3.63 11.33 -5.29
CA GLU A 483 -2.93 11.62 -6.56
C GLU A 483 -2.44 10.31 -7.16
N ASN A 484 -2.24 10.28 -8.47
CA ASN A 484 -1.68 9.12 -9.17
C ASN A 484 -0.16 9.13 -9.02
N SER A 485 0.31 8.95 -7.79
CA SER A 485 1.72 8.78 -7.44
C SER A 485 1.88 7.50 -6.63
N ILE A 486 2.92 6.74 -6.95
CA ILE A 486 3.18 5.42 -6.36
C ILE A 486 4.63 5.36 -5.92
N ALA A 487 4.85 4.73 -4.76
CA ALA A 487 6.15 4.44 -4.21
C ALA A 487 6.36 2.93 -4.25
N VAL A 488 7.45 2.47 -4.85
CA VAL A 488 7.74 1.06 -5.11
C VAL A 488 9.10 0.72 -4.56
N ALA A 489 9.18 -0.28 -3.69
CA ALA A 489 10.45 -0.85 -3.26
C ALA A 489 10.93 -1.91 -4.26
N ALA A 490 12.18 -1.78 -4.68
CA ALA A 490 12.90 -2.82 -5.41
C ALA A 490 14.24 -3.03 -4.72
N ILE A 491 14.34 -4.11 -3.94
CA ILE A 491 15.50 -4.42 -3.09
C ILE A 491 15.77 -3.28 -2.10
N ASN A 492 16.86 -2.53 -2.22
CA ASN A 492 17.21 -1.39 -1.36
C ASN A 492 16.87 -0.03 -1.96
N ASN A 493 16.20 -0.01 -3.12
CA ASN A 493 15.88 1.22 -3.83
C ASN A 493 14.37 1.52 -3.74
N LEU A 494 14.05 2.76 -3.41
CA LEU A 494 12.69 3.28 -3.40
C LEU A 494 12.46 4.12 -4.66
N PHE A 495 11.63 3.63 -5.57
CA PHE A 495 11.25 4.30 -6.81
C PHE A 495 9.91 5.02 -6.65
N ILE A 496 9.85 6.29 -7.07
CA ILE A 496 8.62 7.07 -7.14
C ILE A 496 8.23 7.26 -8.59
N PHE A 497 7.00 6.85 -8.93
CA PHE A 497 6.38 7.15 -10.23
C PHE A 497 5.18 8.06 -10.01
N SER A 498 4.96 9.00 -10.93
CA SER A 498 3.80 9.88 -10.91
C SER A 498 3.22 10.00 -12.30
N ALA A 499 1.89 9.95 -12.41
CA ALA A 499 1.22 10.36 -13.64
C ALA A 499 1.27 11.88 -13.77
N LEU A 500 1.74 12.37 -14.92
CA LEU A 500 1.86 13.80 -15.24
C LEU A 500 0.66 14.28 -16.03
#